data_AF-A0A3D0JKS9-F1
#
_entry.id   AF-A0A3D0JKS9-F1
#
_cell.length_a   1.000
_cell.length_b   1.000
_cell.length_c   1.000
_cell.angle_alpha   90.00
_cell.angle_beta   90.00
_cell.angle_gamma   90.00
#
_symmetry.space_group_name_H-M   'P 1'
#
loop_
_entity.id
_entity.type
_entity.pdbx_description
1 polymer ?
#
loop_
_entity_poly.entity_id
_entity_poly.type
_entity_poly.pdbx_seq_one_letter_code
_entity_poly.pdbx_strand_id
1 'polypeptide(L)' 'MSEWKERDRPQRLERRYTFVDYEALRHFLDRASLISEALGYYPDMAFGRDYLNITIAPEDGQVLS' A
#
# COMPACT_ATOMS: atom_id res chain seq x y z
N MET A 1 16.56 -6.55 -2.30
CA MET A 1 15.96 -7.28 -1.17
C MET A 1 14.57 -6.68 -0.98
N SER A 2 13.51 -7.49 -0.95
CA SER A 2 12.16 -6.97 -0.89
C SER A 2 11.89 -6.38 0.50
N GLU A 3 11.69 -5.06 0.56
CA GLU A 3 11.25 -4.30 1.74
C GLU A 3 9.82 -4.65 2.20
N TRP A 4 9.15 -5.55 1.49
CA TRP A 4 7.80 -6.04 1.80
C TRP A 4 7.85 -7.14 2.86
N LYS A 5 7.02 -6.99 3.89
CA LYS A 5 6.81 -7.98 4.93
C LYS A 5 5.56 -8.78 4.60
N GLU A 6 5.76 -10.06 4.31
CA GLU A 6 4.66 -11.01 4.09
C GLU A 6 4.18 -11.59 5.41
N ARG A 7 2.86 -11.78 5.51
CA ARG A 7 2.19 -12.40 6.65
C ARG A 7 1.18 -13.39 6.12
N ASP A 8 1.20 -14.61 6.64
CA ASP A 8 0.31 -15.68 6.14
C ASP A 8 -1.06 -15.73 6.85
N ARG A 9 -1.24 -14.99 7.95
CA ARG A 9 -2.44 -15.08 8.80
C ARG A 9 -2.90 -13.69 9.28
N PRO A 10 -3.94 -13.09 8.67
CA PRO A 10 -4.40 -13.34 7.30
C PRO A 10 -3.30 -13.03 6.26
N GLN A 11 -3.41 -13.59 5.05
CA GLN A 11 -2.46 -13.38 3.96
C GLN A 11 -2.42 -11.89 3.58
N ARG A 12 -1.26 -11.26 3.70
CA ARG A 12 -1.06 -9.85 3.33
C ARG A 12 0.41 -9.51 3.15
N LEU A 13 0.64 -8.45 2.39
CA LEU A 13 1.94 -7.79 2.22
C LEU A 13 1.87 -6.40 2.84
N GLU A 14 2.82 -6.11 3.74
CA GLU A 14 2.92 -4.83 4.41
C GLU A 14 4.23 -4.14 4.04
N ARG A 15 4.20 -2.84 3.79
CA ARG A 15 5.42 -2.05 3.63
C ARG A 15 5.26 -0.65 4.18
N ARG A 16 6.36 -0.12 4.73
CA ARG A 16 6.47 1.27 5.13
C ARG A 16 7.37 2.03 4.16
N TYR A 17 6.92 3.20 3.77
CA TYR A 17 7.70 4.20 3.05
C TYR A 17 7.88 5.43 3.94
N THR A 18 9.04 6.07 3.82
CA THR A 18 9.33 7.37 4.40
C THR A 18 9.63 8.34 3.28
N PHE A 19 9.17 9.58 3.44
CA PHE A 19 9.28 10.64 2.46
C PHE A 19 10.03 11.81 3.10
N VAL A 20 10.64 12.64 2.25
CA VAL A 20 11.37 13.84 2.66
C VAL A 20 10.40 14.88 3.25
N ASP A 21 9.19 14.96 2.71
CA ASP A 21 8.13 15.86 3.14
C ASP A 21 6.74 15.35 2.72
N TYR A 22 5.73 16.14 3.07
CA TYR A 22 4.34 15.85 2.74
C TYR A 22 4.04 16.00 1.24
N GLU A 23 4.74 16.86 0.51
CA GLU A 23 4.51 17.05 -0.93
C GLU A 23 4.93 15.79 -1.70
N ALA A 24 6.10 15.23 -1.38
CA ALA A 24 6.55 13.96 -1.93
C ALA A 24 5.60 12.80 -1.59
N LEU A 25 5.08 12.74 -0.37
CA LEU A 25 4.05 11.78 0.04
C LEU A 25 2.77 11.98 -0.80
N ARG A 26 2.30 13.21 -0.96
CA ARG A 26 1.07 13.53 -1.71
C ARG A 26 1.18 13.09 -3.17
N HIS A 27 2.31 13.38 -3.82
CA HIS A 27 2.59 12.93 -5.19
C HIS A 27 2.65 11.40 -5.32
N PHE A 28 3.09 10.70 -4.27
CA PHE A 28 3.03 9.24 -4.25
C PHE A 28 1.57 8.77 -4.19
N LEU A 29 0.76 9.34 -3.30
CA LEU A 29 -0.66 8.99 -3.14
C LEU A 29 -1.47 9.25 -4.42
N ASP A 30 -1.23 10.36 -5.13
CA ASP A 30 -1.89 10.67 -6.41
C ASP A 30 -1.59 9.64 -7.49
N ARG A 31 -0.37 9.13 -7.56
CA ARG A 31 -0.03 8.06 -8.52
C ARG A 31 -0.62 6.72 -8.09
N ALA A 32 -0.63 6.45 -6.78
CA ALA A 32 -1.21 5.24 -6.25
C ALA A 32 -2.72 5.18 -6.51
N SER A 33 -3.45 6.30 -6.41
CA SER A 33 -4.89 6.34 -6.70
C SER A 33 -5.20 6.02 -8.16
N LEU A 34 -4.44 6.55 -9.12
CA LEU A 34 -4.61 6.23 -10.54
C LEU A 34 -4.45 4.72 -10.81
N ILE A 35 -3.51 4.08 -10.12
CA ILE A 35 -3.29 2.63 -10.23
C ILE A 35 -4.45 1.86 -9.59
N SER A 36 -4.90 2.29 -8.41
CA SER A 36 -6.04 1.67 -7.72
C SER A 36 -7.32 1.74 -8.55
N GLU A 37 -7.60 2.87 -9.18
CA GLU A 37 -8.74 3.04 -10.08
C GLU A 37 -8.63 2.13 -11.30
N ALA A 38 -7.44 2.06 -11.93
CA ALA A 38 -7.21 1.23 -13.10
C ALA A 38 -7.33 -0.28 -12.81
N LEU A 39 -6.95 -0.70 -11.60
CA LEU A 39 -7.01 -2.11 -11.16
C LEU A 39 -8.33 -2.48 -10.47
N GLY A 40 -9.14 -1.48 -10.11
CA GLY A 40 -10.34 -1.68 -9.28
C GLY A 40 -10.01 -2.17 -7.86
N TYR A 41 -8.77 -1.99 -7.38
CA TYR A 41 -8.28 -2.51 -6.11
C TYR A 41 -7.69 -1.39 -5.25
N TYR A 42 -8.16 -1.29 -4.01
CA TYR A 42 -7.81 -0.20 -3.10
C TYR A 42 -7.13 -0.77 -1.84
N PRO A 43 -5.80 -0.80 -1.79
CA PRO A 43 -5.09 -1.30 -0.61
C PRO A 43 -5.30 -0.38 0.59
N ASP A 44 -5.16 -0.95 1.79
CA ASP A 44 -5.20 -0.16 3.02
C ASP A 44 -3.94 0.72 3.10
N MET A 45 -4.15 2.03 3.25
CA MET A 45 -3.11 3.04 3.27
C MET A 45 -3.27 3.94 4.49
N ALA A 46 -2.38 3.80 5.46
CA ALA A 46 -2.29 4.67 6.63
C ALA A 46 -1.05 5.56 6.54
N PHE A 47 -1.24 6.87 6.47
CA PHE A 47 -0.14 7.82 6.30
C PHE A 47 -0.15 8.94 7.36
N GLY A 48 1.05 9.41 7.69
CA GLY A 48 1.29 10.59 8.50
C GLY A 48 1.82 11.76 7.65
N ARG A 49 2.65 12.61 8.25
CA ARG A 49 3.24 13.76 7.54
C ARG A 49 4.29 13.36 6.50
N ASP A 50 5.07 12.34 6.81
CA ASP A 50 6.30 11.96 6.10
C ASP A 50 6.42 10.43 5.95
N TYR A 51 5.36 9.68 6.24
CA TYR A 51 5.38 8.22 6.09
C TYR A 51 4.05 7.69 5.58
N LEU A 52 4.12 6.54 4.91
CA LEU A 52 2.98 5.73 4.47
C LEU A 52 3.23 4.29 4.88
N ASN A 53 2.27 3.68 5.55
CA ASN A 53 2.16 2.23 5.65
C ASN A 53 1.11 1.79 4.63
N ILE A 54 1.48 0.83 3.79
CA ILE A 54 0.58 0.21 2.82
C ILE A 54 0.43 -1.27 3.16
N THR A 55 -0.80 -1.75 3.14
CA THR A 55 -1.15 -3.15 3.29
C THR A 55 -1.93 -3.61 2.08
N ILE A 56 -1.37 -4.60 1.38
CA ILE A 56 -2.02 -5.28 0.26
C ILE A 56 -2.49 -6.63 0.79
N ALA A 57 -3.80 -6.80 0.89
CA ALA A 57 -4.45 -8.06 1.21
C ALA A 57 -5.42 -8.41 0.07
N PRO A 58 -5.64 -9.69 -0.23
CA PRO A 58 -6.72 -10.07 -1.12
C PRO A 58 -8.06 -9.51 -0.62
N GLU A 59 -8.92 -9.08 -1.55
CA GLU A 59 -10.31 -8.76 -1.20
C GLU A 59 -11.03 -10.02 -0.73
N ASP A 60 -11.89 -9.90 0.27
CA ASP A 60 -12.55 -11.01 0.96
C ASP A 60 -13.17 -11.99 -0.07
N GLY A 61 -12.55 -13.17 -0.21
CA GLY A 61 -12.95 -14.21 -1.18
C GLY A 61 -11.98 -14.51 -2.32
N GLN A 62 -10.91 -13.72 -2.55
CA GLN A 62 -9.85 -14.09 -3.50
C GLN A 62 -8.64 -14.65 -2.76
N VAL A 63 -8.23 -15.88 -3.07
CA VAL A 63 -6.93 -16.41 -2.61
C VAL A 63 -5.88 -15.86 -3.57
N LEU A 64 -4.81 -15.22 -3.08
CA LEU A 64 -3.65 -14.92 -3.95
C LEU A 64 -3.08 -16.28 -4.38
N SER A 65 -3.39 -16.69 -5.61
CA SER A 65 -3.01 -17.97 -6.22
C SER A 65 -1.83 -17.79 -7.16
#